data_AF-A0A2V8P2A5-F1
#
_entry.id   AF-A0A2V8P2A5-F1
#
_cell.length_a   1.000
_cell.length_b   1.000
_cell.length_c   1.000
_cell.angle_alpha   90.00
_cell.angle_beta   90.00
_cell.angle_gamma   90.00
#
_symmetry.space_group_name_H-M   'P 1'
#
loop_
_entity.id
_entity.type
_entity.pdbx_description
1 polymer ?
#
loop_
_entity_poly.entity_id
_entity_poly.type
_entity_poly.pdbx_seq_one_letter_code
_entity_poly.pdbx_strand_id
1 'polypeptide(L)' 'NRNDDDIVRVRTRVVFVDTLVQDQKTGAPIADLTRDGFQVLADGKVRTLSYFSRAAEGRRRPLALVLVID' A
#
# COMPACT_ATOMS: atom_id res chain seq x y z
N ASN A 1 38.88 -16.29 -6.75
CA ASN A 1 37.83 -15.67 -7.59
C ASN A 1 36.49 -16.26 -7.22
N ARG A 2 35.67 -15.53 -6.47
CA ARG A 2 34.28 -15.90 -6.18
C ARG A 2 33.44 -14.98 -7.09
N ASN A 3 32.74 -15.55 -8.06
CA ASN A 3 31.89 -14.78 -8.97
C ASN A 3 30.73 -14.19 -8.16
N ASP A 4 30.72 -12.88 -8.00
CA ASP A 4 29.60 -12.12 -7.42
C ASP A 4 28.41 -11.97 -8.39
N ASP A 5 28.54 -12.54 -9.59
CA ASP A 5 27.61 -12.35 -10.72
C ASP A 5 26.27 -13.10 -10.57
N ASP A 6 26.14 -14.02 -9.61
CA ASP A 6 24.92 -14.83 -9.41
C ASP A 6 24.09 -14.41 -8.17
N ILE A 7 24.16 -13.16 -7.72
CA ILE A 7 23.43 -12.70 -6.53
C ILE A 7 22.26 -11.77 -6.90
N VAL A 8 21.03 -12.30 -6.83
CA VAL A 8 19.80 -11.49 -6.88
C VAL A 8 19.55 -10.83 -5.52
N ARG A 9 19.64 -9.49 -5.46
CA ARG A 9 19.34 -8.71 -4.24
C ARG A 9 18.04 -7.93 -4.40
N VAL A 10 16.99 -8.35 -3.68
CA VAL A 10 15.70 -7.64 -3.63
C VAL A 10 15.58 -6.89 -2.31
N ARG A 11 15.30 -5.58 -2.38
CA ARG A 11 14.97 -4.75 -1.21
C ARG A 11 13.50 -4.35 -1.27
N THR A 12 12.68 -4.96 -0.43
CA THR A 12 11.24 -4.67 -0.34
C THR A 12 10.93 -3.88 0.93
N ARG A 13 10.10 -2.83 0.80
CA ARG A 13 9.56 -2.08 1.94
C ARG A 13 8.04 -2.16 1.89
N VAL A 14 7.43 -2.59 2.99
CA VAL A 14 5.97 -2.66 3.12
C VAL A 14 5.54 -1.58 4.10
N VAL A 15 4.56 -0.81 3.66
CA VAL A 15 4.05 0.35 4.40
C VAL A 15 2.54 0.25 4.46
N PHE A 16 1.99 0.39 5.66
CA PHE A 16 0.57 0.53 5.87
C PHE A 16 0.25 2.00 6.12
N VAL A 17 -0.75 2.52 5.42
CA VAL A 17 -1.21 3.90 5.56
C VAL A 17 -2.67 3.84 5.99
N ASP A 18 -2.93 4.24 7.24
CA ASP A 18 -4.27 4.37 7.78
C ASP A 18 -4.74 5.82 7.56
N THR A 19 -5.90 6.01 6.95
CA THR A 19 -6.43 7.35 6.61
C THR A 19 -7.87 7.52 7.11
N LEU A 20 -8.16 8.72 7.64
CA LEU A 20 -9.53 9.20 7.85
C LEU A 20 -9.76 10.36 6.88
N VAL A 21 -10.79 10.25 6.04
CA VAL A 21 -11.19 11.33 5.11
C VAL A 21 -12.45 11.98 5.65
N GLN A 22 -12.47 13.32 5.62
CA GLN A 22 -13.59 14.12 6.10
C GLN A 22 -14.00 15.14 5.04
N ASP A 23 -15.30 15.45 5.00
CA ASP A 23 -15.80 16.59 4.24
C ASP A 23 -15.30 17.88 4.91
N GLN A 24 -14.67 18.74 4.11
CA GLN A 24 -14.00 19.95 4.63
C GLN A 24 -14.97 20.96 5.25
N LYS A 25 -16.22 21.02 4.78
CA LYS A 25 -17.20 22.01 5.24
C LYS A 25 -17.90 21.57 6.52
N THR A 26 -18.24 20.29 6.59
CA THR A 26 -19.07 19.71 7.66
C THR A 26 -18.26 18.98 8.71
N GLY A 27 -17.02 18.56 8.40
CA GLY A 27 -16.19 17.71 9.25
C GLY A 27 -16.67 16.25 9.33
N ALA A 28 -17.75 15.90 8.62
CA ALA A 28 -18.30 14.56 8.63
C ALA A 28 -17.33 13.56 7.95
N PRO A 29 -17.18 12.34 8.48
CA PRO A 29 -16.36 11.32 7.86
C PRO A 29 -16.97 10.85 6.52
N ILE A 30 -16.13 10.72 5.50
CA ILE A 30 -16.52 10.14 4.20
C ILE A 30 -16.13 8.66 4.23
N ALA A 31 -17.12 7.77 4.21
CA ALA A 31 -16.93 6.33 4.44
C ALA A 31 -17.02 5.46 3.18
N ASP A 32 -17.41 6.04 2.05
CA ASP A 32 -17.75 5.34 0.80
C ASP A 32 -16.69 5.48 -0.30
N LEU A 33 -15.58 6.19 -0.04
CA LEU A 33 -14.46 6.26 -0.98
C LEU A 33 -13.93 4.87 -1.33
N THR A 34 -13.79 4.64 -2.63
CA THR A 34 -13.17 3.44 -3.18
C THR A 34 -11.67 3.66 -3.33
N ARG A 35 -10.95 2.59 -3.69
CA ARG A 35 -9.52 2.63 -4.00
C ARG A 35 -9.16 3.74 -4.99
N ASP A 36 -10.02 4.02 -5.97
CA ASP A 36 -9.77 5.01 -7.03
C ASP A 36 -9.77 6.45 -6.50
N GLY A 37 -10.30 6.68 -5.29
CA GLY A 37 -10.22 7.96 -4.59
C GLY A 37 -8.85 8.23 -3.95
N PHE A 38 -7.90 7.31 -4.05
CA PHE A 38 -6.59 7.42 -3.39
C PHE A 38 -5.44 7.23 -4.37
N GLN A 39 -4.39 8.04 -4.19
CA GLN A 39 -3.08 7.81 -4.79
C GLN A 39 -2.00 7.88 -3.71
N VAL A 40 -1.01 7.01 -3.81
CA VAL A 40 0.19 7.07 -2.96
C VAL A 40 1.37 7.48 -3.82
N LEU A 41 2.08 8.51 -3.39
CA LEU A 41 3.34 8.95 -3.97
C LEU A 41 4.48 8.53 -3.04
N ALA A 42 5.55 7.99 -3.60
CA ALA A 42 6.82 7.89 -2.89
C ALA A 42 7.91 8.48 -3.77
N ASP A 43 8.59 9.51 -3.25
CA ASP A 43 9.54 10.35 -3.97
C ASP A 43 8.92 11.00 -5.21
N GLY A 44 7.70 11.51 -5.07
CA GLY A 44 6.93 12.14 -6.16
C GLY A 44 6.39 11.19 -7.22
N LYS A 45 6.67 9.88 -7.14
CA LYS A 45 6.22 8.87 -8.11
C LYS A 45 5.02 8.09 -7.58
N VAL A 46 4.01 7.89 -8.43
CA VAL A 46 2.82 7.07 -8.12
C VAL A 46 3.24 5.63 -7.82
N ARG A 47 2.64 5.07 -6.77
CA ARG A 47 2.83 3.69 -6.32
C ARG A 47 1.53 2.92 -6.44
N THR A 48 1.64 1.69 -6.92
CA THR A 48 0.53 0.75 -6.96
C THR A 48 0.16 0.35 -5.54
N LEU A 49 -1.11 0.55 -5.17
CA LEU A 49 -1.68 -0.01 -3.95
C LEU A 49 -1.84 -1.53 -4.13
N SER A 50 -1.09 -2.34 -3.41
CA SER A 50 -1.21 -3.81 -3.47
C SER A 50 -2.41 -4.33 -2.68
N TYR A 51 -2.88 -3.55 -1.70
CA TYR A 51 -4.01 -3.89 -0.83
C TYR A 51 -4.77 -2.61 -0.44
N PHE A 52 -6.09 -2.71 -0.38
CA PHE A 52 -7.00 -1.64 0.07
C PHE A 52 -8.15 -2.29 0.85
N SER A 53 -8.55 -1.68 1.96
CA SER A 53 -9.77 -2.05 2.68
C SER A 53 -10.40 -0.86 3.38
N ARG A 54 -11.72 -0.92 3.50
CA ARG A 54 -12.49 0.09 4.26
C ARG A 54 -12.67 -0.36 5.70
N ALA A 55 -12.84 0.60 6.61
CA ALA A 55 -13.06 0.30 8.03
C ALA A 55 -14.28 -0.63 8.26
N ALA A 56 -15.32 -0.48 7.44
CA ALA A 56 -16.55 -1.29 7.53
C ALA A 56 -16.38 -2.75 7.07
N GLU A 57 -15.33 -3.08 6.31
CA GLU A 57 -15.15 -4.42 5.70
C GLU A 57 -14.47 -5.44 6.64
N GLY A 58 -14.18 -5.04 7.88
CA GLY A 58 -13.38 -5.83 8.81
C GLY A 58 -11.91 -5.75 8.41
N ARG A 59 -11.09 -5.17 9.27
CA ARG A 59 -9.68 -4.81 9.00
C ARG A 59 -8.77 -6.05 8.91
N ARG A 60 -8.94 -6.90 7.91
CA ARG A 60 -8.09 -8.07 7.66
C ARG A 60 -6.83 -7.65 6.90
N ARG A 61 -5.86 -7.12 7.63
CA ARG A 61 -4.52 -6.83 7.08
C ARG A 61 -3.93 -8.11 6.46
N PRO A 62 -3.24 -8.02 5.31
CA PRO A 62 -2.49 -9.15 4.76
C PRO A 62 -1.56 -9.74 5.80
N LEU A 63 -1.59 -11.07 5.98
CA LEU A 63 -0.80 -11.78 6.99
C LEU A 63 0.58 -12.21 6.46
N ALA A 64 0.76 -12.24 5.14
CA ALA A 64 1.99 -12.70 4.50
C ALA A 64 2.26 -11.92 3.21
N LEU A 65 3.55 -11.85 2.86
CA LEU A 65 4.05 -11.38 1.58
C LEU A 65 4.79 -12.54 0.94
N VAL A 66 4.44 -12.87 -0.30
CA VAL A 66 5.11 -13.91 -1.07
C VAL A 66 5.89 -13.24 -2.19
N LEU A 67 7.19 -13.51 -2.27
CA LEU A 67 8.06 -13.05 -3.34
C LEU A 67 8.40 -14.26 -4.21
N VAL A 68 7.96 -14.25 -5.47
CA VAL A 68 8.28 -15.28 -6.46
C VAL A 68 9.32 -14.70 -7.41
N ILE A 69 10.40 -15.44 -7.61
CA ILE A 69 11.51 -15.10 -8.51
C ILE A 69 11.67 -16.33 -9.41
N ASP A 70 11.73 -16.11 -10.73
CA ASP A 70 12.03 -17.14 -11.75
C ASP A 70 13.55 -17.24 -11.94
#